data_AF-A0A527G1R2-F1
#
_entry.id   AF-A0A527G1R2-F1
#
_cell.length_a   1.000
_cell.length_b   1.000
_cell.length_c   1.000
_cell.angle_alpha   90.00
_cell.angle_beta   90.00
_cell.angle_gamma   90.00
#
_symmetry.space_group_name_H-M   'P 1'
#
loop_
_entity.id
_entity.type
_entity.pdbx_description
1 polymer ?
#
loop_
_entity_poly.entity_id
_entity_poly.type
_entity_poly.pdbx_seq_one_letter_code
_entity_poly.pdbx_strand_id
1 'polypeptide(L)' 'RLKGGLDAHCEQARATDAEIIQEPTDQFYGERQYRARDPEGHVWTFTQTIRSVPREEAERLGGVQIEGWHR' A
#
# COMPACT_ATOMS: atom_id res chain seq x y z
N ARG A 1 -9.51 -7.92 9.31
CA ARG A 1 -8.97 -8.33 7.99
C ARG A 1 -10.01 -7.98 6.93
N LEU A 2 -9.65 -7.32 5.83
CA LEU A 2 -10.59 -6.95 4.77
C LEU A 2 -11.19 -8.22 4.13
N LYS A 3 -12.52 -8.28 3.98
CA LYS A 3 -13.17 -9.33 3.21
C LYS A 3 -12.86 -9.12 1.72
N GLY A 4 -12.35 -10.14 1.03
CA GLY A 4 -11.98 -10.05 -0.39
C GLY A 4 -10.60 -9.44 -0.67
N GLY A 5 -9.86 -9.02 0.36
CA GLY A 5 -8.53 -8.43 0.18
C GLY A 5 -8.55 -6.97 -0.25
N LEU A 6 -7.36 -6.43 -0.53
CA LEU A 6 -7.20 -5.03 -0.87
C LEU A 6 -7.82 -4.67 -2.23
N ASP A 7 -7.79 -5.58 -3.19
CA ASP A 7 -8.32 -5.35 -4.54
C ASP A 7 -9.83 -5.16 -4.51
N ALA A 8 -10.55 -6.01 -3.78
CA ALA A 8 -12.00 -5.87 -3.60
C ALA A 8 -12.37 -4.54 -2.91
N HIS A 9 -11.54 -4.08 -1.97
CA HIS A 9 -11.72 -2.79 -1.32
C HIS A 9 -11.47 -1.62 -2.28
N CYS A 10 -10.47 -1.74 -3.17
CA CYS A 10 -10.20 -0.74 -4.21
C CYS A 10 -11.36 -0.63 -5.19
N GLU A 11 -11.93 -1.75 -5.65
CA GLU A 11 -13.11 -1.74 -6.52
C GLU A 11 -14.33 -1.11 -5.84
N GLN A 12 -14.52 -1.36 -4.54
CA GLN A 12 -15.56 -0.68 -3.78
C GLN A 12 -15.32 0.85 -3.72
N ALA A 13 -14.08 1.28 -3.52
CA ALA A 13 -13.74 2.71 -3.52
C ALA A 13 -13.99 3.36 -4.90
N ARG A 14 -13.63 2.66 -5.98
CA ARG A 14 -13.89 3.09 -7.36
C ARG A 14 -15.38 3.26 -7.63
N ALA A 15 -16.22 2.43 -7.01
CA ALA A 15 -17.68 2.51 -7.12
C ALA A 15 -18.32 3.64 -6.29
N THR A 16 -17.58 4.28 -5.39
CA THR A 16 -18.10 5.33 -4.47
C THR A 16 -17.42 6.67 -4.68
N ASP A 17 -17.19 7.07 -5.93
CA ASP A 17 -16.62 8.36 -6.35
C ASP A 17 -15.22 8.68 -5.81
N ALA A 18 -14.49 7.69 -5.30
CA ALA A 18 -13.07 7.88 -4.99
C ALA A 18 -12.24 7.78 -6.27
N GLU A 19 -11.35 8.75 -6.49
CA GLU A 19 -10.41 8.73 -7.60
C GLU A 19 -9.23 7.82 -7.23
N ILE A 20 -9.06 6.70 -7.93
CA ILE A 20 -7.90 5.82 -7.74
C ILE A 20 -6.68 6.45 -8.42
N ILE A 21 -5.80 7.06 -7.63
CA ILE A 21 -4.58 7.72 -8.11
C ILE A 21 -3.37 6.78 -8.19
N GLN A 22 -3.45 5.62 -7.53
CA GLN A 22 -2.48 4.53 -7.66
C GLN A 22 -3.23 3.21 -7.51
N GLU A 23 -3.20 2.38 -8.56
CA GLU A 23 -3.82 1.06 -8.57
C GLU A 23 -3.14 0.09 -7.57
N PRO A 24 -3.87 -0.93 -7.07
CA PRO A 24 -3.32 -1.94 -6.17
C PRO A 24 -2.06 -2.60 -6.75
N THR A 25 -0.93 -2.39 -6.09
CA THR A 25 0.38 -2.83 -6.54
C THR A 25 1.14 -3.46 -5.39
N ASP A 26 1.80 -4.58 -5.67
CA ASP A 26 2.71 -5.23 -4.72
C ASP A 26 4.02 -4.44 -4.63
N GLN A 27 4.39 -4.11 -3.40
CA GLN A 27 5.57 -3.34 -3.07
C GLN A 27 6.70 -4.27 -2.66
N PHE A 28 7.94 -3.90 -2.98
CA PHE A 28 9.12 -4.72 -2.68
C PHE A 28 9.29 -5.00 -1.18
N TYR A 29 8.78 -4.09 -0.34
CA TYR A 29 8.75 -4.20 1.12
C TYR A 29 7.59 -5.04 1.68
N GLY A 30 6.89 -5.82 0.83
CA GLY A 30 5.98 -6.89 1.26
C GLY A 30 4.54 -6.45 1.56
N GLU A 31 4.15 -5.32 1.00
CA GLU A 31 2.82 -4.76 1.12
C GLU A 31 2.11 -4.78 -0.24
N ARG A 32 0.82 -5.10 -0.27
CA ARG A 32 -0.04 -4.69 -1.37
C ARG A 32 -0.64 -3.34 -1.01
N GLN A 33 -0.53 -2.35 -1.89
CA GLN A 33 -0.94 -0.97 -1.58
C GLN A 33 -1.67 -0.34 -2.76
N TYR A 34 -2.71 0.45 -2.48
CA TYR A 34 -3.32 1.39 -3.43
C TYR A 34 -3.55 2.76 -2.78
N ARG A 35 -3.75 3.79 -3.59
CA ARG A 35 -4.05 5.16 -3.11
C ARG A 35 -5.28 5.70 -3.80
N ALA A 36 -6.10 6.39 -3.03
CA ALA A 36 -7.30 7.05 -3.54
C ALA A 36 -7.39 8.49 -3.03
N ARG A 37 -7.95 9.36 -3.85
CA ARG A 37 -8.39 10.70 -3.45
C ARG A 37 -9.89 10.65 -3.19
N ASP A 38 -10.33 11.08 -2.02
CA ASP A 38 -11.75 11.18 -1.69
C ASP A 38 -12.40 12.43 -2.33
N PRO A 39 -13.73 12.55 -2.32
CA PRO A 39 -14.42 13.72 -2.87
C PRO A 39 -14.09 15.05 -2.19
N GLU A 40 -13.56 15.03 -0.96
CA GLU A 40 -13.09 16.21 -0.22
C GLU A 40 -11.65 16.60 -0.61
N GLY A 41 -10.98 15.77 -1.41
CA GLY A 41 -9.63 16.00 -1.92
C GLY A 41 -8.51 15.36 -1.08
N HIS A 42 -8.83 14.63 -0.01
CA HIS A 42 -7.81 13.98 0.81
C HIS A 42 -7.26 12.73 0.12
N VAL A 43 -5.96 12.51 0.27
CA VAL A 43 -5.28 11.33 -0.29
C VAL A 43 -5.07 10.29 0.78
N TRP A 44 -5.70 9.14 0.60
CA TRP A 44 -5.62 7.99 1.48
C TRP A 44 -4.72 6.92 0.89
N THR A 45 -3.91 6.29 1.74
CA THR A 45 -3.11 5.11 1.38
C THR A 45 -3.66 3.91 2.13
N PHE A 46 -4.04 2.88 1.39
CA PHE A 46 -4.53 1.62 1.95
C PHE A 46 -3.50 0.53 1.68
N THR A 47 -3.15 -0.23 2.71
CA THR A 47 -2.11 -1.26 2.63
C THR A 47 -2.56 -2.56 3.29
N GLN A 48 -2.06 -3.67 2.76
CA GLN A 48 -2.22 -5.00 3.33
C GLN A 48 -0.88 -5.75 3.26
N THR A 49 -0.37 -6.15 4.42
CA THR A 49 0.83 -6.99 4.49
C THR A 49 0.58 -8.34 3.83
N ILE A 50 1.34 -8.61 2.77
CA ILE A 50 1.35 -9.90 2.05
C ILE A 50 2.51 -10.78 2.50
N ARG A 51 3.62 -10.18 2.95
CA ARG A 51 4.76 -10.90 3.57
C ARG A 51 5.54 -9.97 4.50
N SER A 52 6.17 -10.54 5.52
CA SER A 52 7.16 -9.79 6.32
C SER A 52 8.47 -9.71 5.54
N VAL A 53 9.02 -8.52 5.38
CA VAL A 53 10.31 -8.27 4.72
C VAL A 53 11.27 -7.68 5.76
N PRO A 54 12.35 -8.42 6.13
CA PRO A 54 13.37 -7.88 7.01
C PRO A 54 14.05 -6.65 6.40
N ARG A 55 14.55 -5.75 7.25
CA ARG A 55 15.25 -4.52 6.82
C ARG A 55 16.34 -4.78 5.78
N GLU A 56 17.21 -5.75 6.03
CA GLU A 56 18.31 -6.10 5.11
C GLU A 56 17.79 -6.46 3.71
N GLU A 57 16.68 -7.21 3.65
CA GLU A 57 16.06 -7.56 2.37
C GLU A 57 15.40 -6.34 1.71
N ALA A 58 14.74 -5.48 2.49
CA ALA A 58 14.14 -4.26 1.98
C ALA A 58 15.20 -3.27 1.44
N GLU A 59 16.33 -3.12 2.14
CA GLU A 59 17.49 -2.33 1.69
C GLU A 59 18.05 -2.86 0.37
N ARG A 60 18.26 -4.18 0.28
CA ARG A 60 18.75 -4.83 -0.94
C ARG A 60 17.80 -4.66 -2.11
N LEU A 61 16.49 -4.79 -1.90
CA LEU A 61 15.48 -4.66 -2.96
C LEU A 61 15.24 -3.20 -3.38
N GLY A 62 15.31 -2.26 -2.43
CA GLY A 62 15.10 -0.84 -2.66
C GLY A 62 16.34 -0.09 -3.15
N GLY A 63 17.53 -0.69 -3.05
CA GLY A 63 18.80 -0.03 -3.41
C GLY A 63 19.15 1.13 -2.47
N VAL A 64 18.65 1.11 -1.23
CA VAL A 64 18.81 2.18 -0.24
C VAL A 64 19.36 1.63 1.08
N GLN A 65 19.92 2.51 1.91
CA GLN A 65 20.23 2.23 3.31
C GLN A 65 19.19 2.91 4.19
N ILE A 66 18.59 2.16 5.12
CA ILE A 66 17.53 2.66 6.00
C ILE A 66 18.17 3.02 7.35
N GLU A 67 18.47 4.29 7.56
CA GLU A 67 18.99 4.81 8.84
C GLU A 67 17.85 5.16 9.82
N GLY A 68 18.15 5.23 11.13
CA GLY A 68 17.19 5.69 12.15
C GLY A 68 16.14 4.67 12.62
N TRP A 69 16.30 3.38 12.27
CA TRP A 69 15.47 2.30 12.82
C TRP A 69 15.92 1.97 14.25
N HIS A 70 15.18 2.47 15.25
CA HIS A 70 15.39 2.13 16.66
C HIS A 70 14.56 0.89 17.03
N ARG A 71 15.16 -0.02 17.81
CA ARG A 71 14.49 -1.18 18.40
C ARG A 71 13.64 -0.75 19.60
#